data_AF-A0A974ST38-F1
#
_entry.id   AF-A0A974ST38-F1
#
_cell.length_a   1.000
_cell.length_b   1.000
_cell.length_c   1.000
_cell.angle_alpha   90.00
_cell.angle_beta   90.00
_cell.angle_gamma   90.00
#
_symmetry.space_group_name_H-M   'P 1'
#
loop_
_entity.id
_entity.type
_entity.pdbx_description
1 polymer ?
#
loop_
_entity_poly.entity_id
_entity_poly.type
_entity_poly.pdbx_seq_one_letter_code
_entity_poly.pdbx_strand_id
1 'polypeptide(L)'
;MKVIGFAGWSGSGKTTLIEQVISLLEAHGLAVSLIKHAHHEFDVDHPGKDSWRHRHAGCREVLITSATRWAVMHELRGRDELTLNEALAQLSPCDLVLVEGFKREPIPKIEIYRAELGKPMIFPGDPHVIAVASDAPVATDLPQLDLNQPAAVAAFILECLSAG
;
A
#
# COMPACT_ATOMS: atom_id res chain seq x y z
N MET A 1 -1.99 4.09 -15.31
CA MET A 1 -1.84 3.67 -13.91
C MET A 1 -0.74 4.49 -13.27
N LYS A 2 -1.04 5.19 -12.18
CA LYS A 2 -0.07 5.91 -11.34
C LYS A 2 0.20 5.10 -10.07
N VAL A 3 1.31 5.36 -9.37
CA VAL A 3 1.71 4.63 -8.16
C VAL A 3 2.09 5.63 -7.06
N ILE A 4 1.50 5.49 -5.87
CA ILE A 4 1.83 6.30 -4.70
C ILE A 4 2.04 5.39 -3.48
N GLY A 5 3.18 5.56 -2.81
CA GLY A 5 3.50 4.83 -1.59
C GLY A 5 3.05 5.53 -0.31
N PHE A 6 2.91 4.76 0.75
CA PHE A 6 2.77 5.25 2.12
C PHE A 6 3.93 4.73 2.97
N ALA A 7 4.72 5.67 3.49
CA ALA A 7 5.84 5.39 4.37
C ALA A 7 5.49 5.73 5.82
N GLY A 8 6.17 5.11 6.78
CA GLY A 8 5.98 5.41 8.20
C GLY A 8 6.25 4.21 9.10
N TRP A 9 6.47 4.48 10.38
CA TRP A 9 6.80 3.46 11.37
C TRP A 9 5.61 2.57 11.71
N SER A 10 5.88 1.38 12.25
CA SER A 10 4.81 0.53 12.78
C SER A 10 4.06 1.29 13.87
N GLY A 11 2.74 1.15 13.92
CA GLY A 11 1.88 1.89 14.84
C GLY A 11 1.52 3.32 14.43
N SER A 12 2.01 3.85 13.30
CA SER A 12 1.71 5.26 12.92
C SER A 12 0.26 5.50 12.44
N GLY A 13 -0.54 4.45 12.30
CA GLY A 13 -1.93 4.53 11.82
C GLY A 13 -2.07 4.42 10.29
N LYS A 14 -1.04 3.90 9.60
CA LYS A 14 -1.04 3.80 8.12
C LYS A 14 -2.24 3.07 7.56
N THR A 15 -2.51 1.87 8.06
CA THR A 15 -3.59 1.03 7.54
C THR A 15 -4.94 1.75 7.64
N THR A 16 -5.24 2.37 8.78
CA THR A 16 -6.48 3.15 8.97
C THR A 16 -6.58 4.34 8.02
N LEU A 17 -5.50 5.12 7.86
CA LEU A 17 -5.52 6.25 6.92
C LEU A 17 -5.73 5.76 5.47
N ILE A 18 -5.02 4.71 5.06
CA ILE A 18 -5.09 4.16 3.71
C ILE A 18 -6.50 3.64 3.41
N GLU A 19 -7.17 2.95 4.33
CA GLU A 19 -8.55 2.49 4.16
C GLU A 19 -9.53 3.65 3.90
N GLN A 20 -9.38 4.74 4.65
CA GLN A 20 -10.21 5.93 4.50
C GLN A 20 -9.93 6.65 3.17
N VAL A 21 -8.65 6.76 2.79
CA VAL A 21 -8.22 7.34 1.52
C VAL A 21 -8.72 6.53 0.33
N ILE A 22 -8.61 5.19 0.37
CA ILE A 22 -9.16 4.32 -0.69
C ILE A 22 -10.66 4.60 -0.88
N SER A 23 -11.42 4.62 0.21
CA SER A 23 -12.86 4.87 0.17
C SER A 23 -13.20 6.22 -0.48
N LEU A 24 -12.41 7.26 -0.18
CA LEU A 24 -12.57 8.59 -0.76
C LEU A 24 -12.19 8.64 -2.23
N LEU A 25 -11.11 7.98 -2.64
CA LEU A 25 -10.65 7.95 -4.04
C LEU A 25 -11.63 7.19 -4.94
N GLU A 26 -12.16 6.06 -4.48
CA GLU A 26 -13.23 5.30 -5.16
C GLU A 26 -14.51 6.13 -5.28
N ALA A 27 -14.87 6.92 -4.24
CA ALA A 27 -16.00 7.85 -4.32
C ALA A 27 -15.80 8.97 -5.35
N HIS A 28 -14.56 9.24 -5.77
CA HIS A 28 -14.23 10.15 -6.88
C HIS A 28 -14.14 9.42 -8.23
N GLY A 29 -14.51 8.14 -8.30
CA GLY A 29 -14.60 7.36 -9.54
C GLY A 29 -13.29 6.76 -10.03
N LEU A 30 -12.24 6.74 -9.19
CA LEU A 30 -10.98 6.05 -9.51
C LEU A 30 -11.10 4.55 -9.22
N ALA A 31 -10.63 3.71 -10.13
CA ALA A 31 -10.34 2.32 -9.83
C ALA A 31 -9.00 2.24 -9.06
N VAL A 32 -9.05 1.83 -7.79
CA VAL A 32 -7.88 1.79 -6.90
C VAL A 32 -7.48 0.35 -6.59
N SER A 33 -6.19 0.05 -6.74
CA SER A 33 -5.58 -1.20 -6.25
C SER A 33 -4.55 -0.92 -5.17
N LEU A 34 -4.20 -1.94 -4.38
CA LEU A 34 -3.21 -1.81 -3.32
C LEU A 34 -2.21 -2.97 -3.34
N ILE A 35 -0.92 -2.64 -3.23
CA ILE A 35 0.16 -3.58 -2.95
C ILE A 35 0.58 -3.40 -1.49
N LYS A 36 0.55 -4.49 -0.73
CA LYS A 36 1.06 -4.54 0.64
C LYS A 36 2.28 -5.45 0.71
N HIS A 37 3.41 -4.93 1.15
CA HIS A 37 4.58 -5.76 1.47
C HIS A 37 4.51 -6.19 2.94
N ALA A 38 4.16 -7.46 3.17
CA ALA A 38 4.06 -8.03 4.51
C ALA A 38 5.44 -8.44 5.05
N HIS A 39 5.56 -8.50 6.39
CA HIS A 39 6.78 -8.97 7.04
C HIS A 39 6.71 -10.49 7.25
N HIS A 40 7.58 -11.22 6.55
CA HIS A 40 7.89 -12.65 6.72
C HIS A 40 6.97 -13.67 6.02
N GLU A 41 5.84 -14.05 6.62
CA GLU A 41 4.95 -15.08 6.08
C GLU A 41 3.50 -14.66 6.32
N PHE A 42 2.66 -14.83 5.31
CA PHE A 42 1.22 -14.62 5.43
C PHE A 42 0.48 -15.74 4.71
N ASP A 43 -0.70 -16.08 5.21
CA ASP A 43 -1.61 -16.97 4.52
C ASP A 43 -2.95 -16.27 4.33
N VAL A 44 -3.46 -16.31 3.09
CA VAL A 44 -4.80 -15.80 2.75
C VAL A 44 -5.86 -16.84 3.10
N ASP A 45 -5.45 -18.10 3.25
CA ASP A 45 -6.32 -19.22 3.59
C ASP A 45 -5.84 -19.95 4.86
N HIS A 46 -6.60 -20.94 5.33
CA HIS A 46 -6.31 -21.60 6.62
C HIS A 46 -6.29 -23.12 6.53
N PRO A 47 -5.51 -23.81 7.39
CA PRO A 47 -5.51 -25.26 7.49
C PRO A 47 -6.92 -25.85 7.58
N GLY A 48 -7.18 -26.89 6.80
CA GLY A 48 -8.46 -27.60 6.74
C GLY A 48 -9.32 -27.29 5.52
N LYS A 49 -9.09 -26.16 4.83
CA LYS A 49 -9.75 -25.87 3.54
C LYS A 49 -9.03 -26.57 2.38
N ASP A 50 -9.79 -26.88 1.33
CA ASP A 50 -9.27 -27.60 0.17
C ASP A 50 -8.20 -26.81 -0.59
N SER A 51 -8.39 -25.50 -0.75
CA SER A 51 -7.39 -24.61 -1.36
C SER A 51 -6.06 -24.61 -0.60
N TRP A 52 -6.09 -24.56 0.73
CA TRP A 52 -4.91 -24.73 1.57
C TRP A 52 -4.25 -26.09 1.34
N ARG A 53 -5.03 -27.18 1.38
CA ARG A 53 -4.52 -28.55 1.18
C ARG A 53 -3.88 -28.74 -0.20
N HIS A 54 -4.48 -28.18 -1.27
CA HIS A 54 -3.95 -28.25 -2.63
C HIS A 54 -2.64 -27.47 -2.79
N ARG A 55 -2.53 -26.26 -2.22
CA ARG A 55 -1.24 -25.55 -2.16
C ARG A 55 -0.19 -26.41 -1.46
N HIS A 56 -0.48 -26.92 -0.25
CA HIS A 56 0.49 -27.73 0.50
C HIS A 56 0.86 -29.05 -0.19
N ALA A 57 -0.05 -29.63 -0.98
CA ALA A 57 0.23 -30.82 -1.81
C ALA A 57 1.20 -30.55 -2.96
N GLY A 58 1.48 -29.28 -3.30
CA GLY A 58 2.51 -28.90 -4.27
C GLY A 58 2.00 -28.10 -5.47
N CYS A 59 0.74 -27.65 -5.49
CA CYS A 59 0.30 -26.71 -6.52
C CYS A 59 1.19 -25.46 -6.50
N ARG A 60 1.66 -25.07 -7.69
CA ARG A 60 2.37 -23.78 -7.88
C ARG A 60 1.42 -22.60 -7.74
N GLU A 61 0.15 -22.83 -8.09
CA GLU A 61 -0.89 -21.82 -8.07
C GLU A 61 -2.22 -22.47 -7.73
N VAL A 62 -3.04 -21.76 -6.96
CA VAL A 62 -4.43 -22.14 -6.68
C VAL A 62 -5.31 -20.91 -6.87
N LEU A 63 -6.29 -21.02 -7.76
CA LEU A 63 -7.32 -20.00 -8.00
C LEU A 63 -8.62 -20.42 -7.33
N ILE A 64 -9.14 -19.55 -6.46
CA ILE A 64 -10.45 -19.69 -5.82
C ILE A 64 -11.38 -18.66 -6.47
N THR A 65 -12.57 -19.06 -6.89
CA THR A 65 -13.52 -18.16 -7.55
C THR A 65 -14.94 -18.34 -7.03
N SER A 66 -15.74 -17.28 -7.13
CA SER A 66 -17.13 -17.22 -6.71
C SER A 66 -17.89 -16.18 -7.55
N ALA A 67 -19.19 -16.05 -7.34
CA ALA A 67 -20.00 -15.06 -8.04
C ALA A 67 -19.60 -13.59 -7.77
N THR A 68 -18.90 -13.31 -6.67
CA THR A 68 -18.60 -11.92 -6.25
C THR A 68 -17.12 -11.59 -6.22
N ARG A 69 -16.22 -12.58 -6.20
CA ARG A 69 -14.78 -12.38 -6.13
C ARG A 69 -14.01 -13.64 -6.48
N TRP A 70 -12.74 -13.45 -6.81
CA TRP A 70 -11.76 -14.51 -6.93
C TRP A 70 -10.46 -14.11 -6.23
N ALA A 71 -9.63 -15.09 -5.93
CA ALA A 71 -8.30 -14.92 -5.36
C ALA A 71 -7.36 -15.94 -6.01
N VAL A 72 -6.12 -15.53 -6.26
CA VAL A 72 -5.06 -16.42 -6.74
C VAL A 72 -3.90 -16.39 -5.74
N MET A 73 -3.45 -17.58 -5.34
CA MET A 73 -2.24 -17.73 -4.54
C MET A 73 -1.14 -18.34 -5.40
N HIS A 74 -0.05 -17.60 -5.59
CA HIS A 74 1.15 -18.08 -6.26
C HIS A 74 2.22 -18.44 -5.23
N GLU A 75 2.66 -19.69 -5.23
CA GLU A 75 3.74 -20.14 -4.37
C GLU A 75 5.11 -19.81 -4.99
N LEU A 76 5.99 -19.17 -4.21
CA LEU A 76 7.35 -18.87 -4.68
C LEU A 76 8.20 -20.14 -4.76
N ARG A 77 8.06 -21.08 -3.80
CA ARG A 77 8.78 -22.36 -3.74
C ARG A 77 10.30 -22.21 -3.93
N GLY A 78 10.90 -21.26 -3.21
CA GLY A 78 12.33 -20.97 -3.28
C GLY A 78 12.72 -20.00 -4.41
N ARG A 79 11.76 -19.49 -5.18
CA ARG A 79 11.97 -18.26 -5.97
C ARG A 79 12.04 -17.04 -5.05
N ASP A 80 12.71 -16.00 -5.54
CA ASP A 80 12.81 -14.73 -4.84
C ASP A 80 11.45 -14.05 -4.69
N GLU A 81 11.34 -13.17 -3.69
CA GLU A 81 10.21 -12.26 -3.56
C GLU A 81 10.08 -11.37 -4.81
N LEU A 82 8.84 -11.02 -5.14
CA LEU A 82 8.55 -10.09 -6.23
C LEU A 82 9.17 -8.73 -5.94
N THR A 83 9.83 -8.16 -6.94
CA THR A 83 10.09 -6.70 -6.98
C THR A 83 8.76 -5.95 -7.09
N LEU A 84 8.75 -4.66 -6.74
CA LEU A 84 7.55 -3.84 -6.89
C LEU A 84 7.02 -3.84 -8.33
N ASN A 85 7.90 -3.78 -9.33
CA ASN A 85 7.50 -3.80 -10.74
C ASN A 85 6.83 -5.12 -11.15
N GLU A 86 7.35 -6.26 -10.67
CA GLU A 86 6.74 -7.56 -10.94
C GLU A 86 5.39 -7.70 -10.24
N ALA A 87 5.25 -7.16 -9.02
CA ALA A 87 3.98 -7.12 -8.30
C ALA A 87 2.93 -6.23 -8.99
N LEU A 88 3.34 -5.05 -9.48
CA LEU A 88 2.49 -4.16 -10.28
C LEU A 88 1.98 -4.85 -11.55
N ALA A 89 2.83 -5.66 -12.19
CA ALA A 89 2.45 -6.41 -13.39
C ALA A 89 1.41 -7.52 -13.14
N GLN A 90 1.18 -7.93 -11.88
CA GLN A 90 0.12 -8.90 -11.54
C GLN A 90 -1.26 -8.27 -11.37
N LEU A 91 -1.34 -6.95 -11.21
CA LEU A 91 -2.61 -6.27 -10.92
C LEU A 91 -3.47 -6.14 -12.18
N SER A 92 -4.79 -6.20 -11.99
CA SER A 92 -5.74 -5.82 -13.03
C SER A 92 -5.63 -4.33 -13.38
N PRO A 93 -6.07 -3.91 -14.57
CA PRO A 93 -6.08 -2.50 -14.95
C PRO A 93 -6.80 -1.63 -13.90
N CYS A 94 -6.14 -0.55 -13.49
CA CYS A 94 -6.64 0.43 -12.53
C CYS A 94 -6.00 1.80 -12.80
N ASP A 95 -6.57 2.85 -12.20
CA ASP A 95 -6.09 4.22 -12.36
C ASP A 95 -4.90 4.48 -11.44
N LEU A 96 -4.97 3.96 -10.21
CA LEU A 96 -4.00 4.20 -9.14
C LEU A 96 -3.71 2.93 -8.34
N VAL A 97 -2.42 2.69 -8.09
CA VAL A 97 -1.95 1.72 -7.10
C VAL A 97 -1.39 2.43 -5.88
N LEU A 98 -1.93 2.09 -4.71
CA LEU A 98 -1.36 2.48 -3.43
C LEU A 98 -0.38 1.41 -2.94
N VAL A 99 0.76 1.82 -2.39
CA VAL A 99 1.79 0.90 -1.90
C VAL A 99 1.97 1.06 -0.39
N GLU A 100 1.58 0.06 0.38
CA GLU A 100 1.87 -0.04 1.82
C GLU A 100 3.09 -0.97 2.03
N GLY A 101 4.27 -0.38 2.25
CA GLY A 101 5.52 -1.14 2.37
C GLY A 101 6.53 -0.69 1.33
N PHE A 102 7.40 -1.60 0.86
CA PHE A 102 8.40 -1.29 -0.18
C PHE A 102 9.17 0.02 0.10
N LYS A 103 9.57 0.24 1.37
CA LYS A 103 10.01 1.56 1.85
C LYS A 103 11.14 2.19 1.02
N ARG A 104 12.00 1.34 0.44
CA ARG A 104 13.19 1.74 -0.34
C ARG A 104 12.92 1.94 -1.82
N GLU A 105 11.71 1.60 -2.32
CA GLU A 105 11.41 1.76 -3.73
C GLU A 105 11.35 3.24 -4.12
N PRO A 106 11.91 3.61 -5.29
CA PRO A 106 12.01 5.00 -5.74
C PRO A 106 10.69 5.51 -6.33
N ILE A 107 9.60 5.37 -5.60
CA ILE A 107 8.25 5.83 -5.96
C ILE A 107 7.82 7.03 -5.10
N PRO A 108 7.02 7.96 -5.64
CA PRO A 108 6.46 9.05 -4.84
C PRO A 108 5.70 8.49 -3.65
N LYS A 109 5.97 8.99 -2.44
CA LYS A 109 5.35 8.48 -1.22
C LYS A 109 4.95 9.58 -0.24
N ILE A 110 3.86 9.34 0.47
CA ILE A 110 3.40 10.17 1.58
C ILE A 110 3.94 9.56 2.86
N GLU A 111 4.73 10.31 3.61
CA GLU A 111 5.21 9.87 4.92
C GLU A 111 4.15 10.12 5.99
N ILE A 112 3.83 9.10 6.77
CA ILE A 112 2.94 9.17 7.93
C ILE A 112 3.81 9.29 9.18
N TYR A 113 3.83 10.49 9.75
CA TYR A 113 4.57 10.82 10.96
C TYR A 113 3.63 11.03 12.14
N ARG A 114 3.87 10.30 13.22
CA ARG A 114 3.10 10.41 14.45
C ARG A 114 4.02 10.76 15.62
N ALA A 115 3.83 11.94 16.21
CA ALA A 115 4.75 12.47 17.21
C ALA A 115 4.87 11.57 18.44
N GLU A 116 3.75 11.00 18.91
CA GLU A 116 3.72 10.15 20.11
C GLU A 116 4.57 8.87 20.01
N LEU A 117 4.89 8.41 18.79
CA LEU A 117 5.74 7.23 18.60
C LEU A 117 7.21 7.49 18.93
N GLY A 118 7.63 8.75 19.03
CA GLY A 118 9.02 9.12 19.31
C GLY A 118 10.04 8.57 18.29
N LYS A 119 9.58 8.21 17.09
CA LYS A 119 10.44 7.72 16.01
C LYS A 119 10.85 8.89 15.11
N PRO A 120 12.08 8.91 14.57
CA PRO A 120 12.50 9.97 13.66
C PRO A 120 11.70 9.89 12.36
N MET A 121 11.59 11.00 11.65
CA MET A 121 11.08 10.98 10.28
C MET A 121 12.00 10.19 9.34
N ILE A 122 11.41 9.69 8.26
CA ILE A 122 12.12 9.08 7.13
C ILE A 122 12.69 10.18 6.24
N PHE A 123 11.90 11.23 5.97
CA PHE A 123 12.41 12.49 5.44
C PHE A 123 13.39 13.14 6.44
N PRO A 124 14.51 13.73 5.98
CA PRO A 124 14.94 13.94 4.59
C PRO A 124 15.75 12.79 3.96
N GLY A 125 15.88 11.65 4.64
CA GLY A 125 16.70 10.52 4.19
C GLY A 125 16.16 9.78 2.96
N ASP A 126 14.88 9.96 2.62
CA ASP A 126 14.26 9.42 1.41
C ASP A 126 13.78 10.56 0.51
N PRO A 127 14.44 10.81 -0.65
CA PRO A 127 14.11 11.93 -1.53
C PRO A 127 12.79 11.72 -2.30
N HIS A 128 12.18 10.54 -2.21
CA HIS A 128 10.91 10.25 -2.88
C HIS A 128 9.69 10.59 -2.01
N VAL A 129 9.89 11.07 -0.77
CA VAL A 129 8.80 11.60 0.06
C VAL A 129 8.33 12.93 -0.53
N ILE A 130 7.05 12.98 -0.91
CA ILE A 130 6.43 14.15 -1.57
C ILE A 130 5.49 14.94 -0.66
N ALA A 131 5.13 14.39 0.50
CA ALA A 131 4.31 15.04 1.53
C ALA A 131 4.47 14.32 2.87
N VAL A 132 4.18 15.02 3.96
CA VAL A 132 4.14 14.46 5.32
C VAL A 132 2.72 14.60 5.88
N ALA A 133 2.06 13.47 6.14
CA ALA A 133 0.82 13.40 6.90
C ALA A 133 1.14 13.26 8.39
N SER A 134 0.78 14.24 9.22
CA SER A 134 1.13 14.24 10.65
C SER A 134 0.02 14.72 11.59
N ASP A 135 0.07 14.23 12.83
CA ASP A 135 -0.75 14.67 13.97
C ASP A 135 -0.17 15.88 14.71
N ALA A 136 1.01 16.37 14.30
CA ALA A 136 1.67 17.53 14.88
C ALA A 136 2.40 18.36 13.81
N PRO A 137 2.69 19.65 14.06
CA PRO A 137 3.56 20.44 13.19
C PRO A 137 4.94 19.79 13.03
N VAL A 138 5.46 19.79 11.80
CA VAL A 138 6.74 19.17 11.44
C VAL A 138 7.59 20.21 10.72
N ALA A 139 8.88 20.27 11.04
CA ALA A 139 9.83 21.11 10.32
C ALA A 139 10.20 20.45 8.98
N THR A 140 9.56 20.86 7.89
CA THR A 140 9.83 20.40 6.52
C THR A 140 9.37 21.45 5.50
N ASP A 141 10.00 21.45 4.32
CA ASP A 141 9.56 22.25 3.16
C ASP A 141 8.52 21.50 2.30
N LEU A 142 8.21 20.25 2.65
CA LEU A 142 7.20 19.45 1.95
C LEU A 142 5.78 19.85 2.36
N PRO A 143 4.77 19.61 1.49
CA PRO A 143 3.37 19.70 1.87
C PRO A 143 3.08 18.91 3.16
N GLN A 144 2.50 19.61 4.14
CA GLN A 144 2.08 19.01 5.39
C GLN A 144 0.56 18.78 5.38
N LEU A 145 0.16 17.54 5.59
CA LEU A 145 -1.23 17.09 5.61
C LEU A 145 -1.62 16.73 7.04
N ASP A 146 -2.83 17.08 7.47
CA ASP A 146 -3.34 16.65 8.77
C ASP A 146 -3.67 15.15 8.72
N LEU A 147 -2.97 14.35 9.52
CA LEU A 147 -3.14 12.90 9.60
C LEU A 147 -4.57 12.51 10.02
N ASN A 148 -5.27 13.39 10.74
CA ASN A 148 -6.64 13.17 11.18
C ASN A 148 -7.68 13.67 10.17
N GLN A 149 -7.26 14.17 8.99
CA GLN A 149 -8.12 14.57 7.89
C GLN A 149 -7.82 13.78 6.60
N PRO A 150 -8.33 12.53 6.48
CA PRO A 150 -8.10 11.69 5.30
C PRO A 150 -8.53 12.34 3.97
N ALA A 151 -9.53 13.22 4.00
CA ALA A 151 -9.97 14.00 2.84
C ALA A 151 -8.86 14.90 2.28
N ALA A 152 -8.02 15.49 3.13
CA ALA A 152 -6.88 16.30 2.68
C ALA A 152 -5.82 15.43 1.98
N VAL A 153 -5.59 14.22 2.48
CA VAL A 153 -4.66 13.26 1.88
C VAL A 153 -5.18 12.76 0.53
N ALA A 154 -6.47 12.44 0.43
CA ALA A 154 -7.09 12.07 -0.84
C ALA A 154 -7.06 13.22 -1.87
N ALA A 155 -7.35 14.46 -1.45
CA ALA A 155 -7.28 15.64 -2.31
C ALA A 155 -5.86 15.86 -2.85
N PHE A 156 -4.84 15.77 -2.00
CA PHE A 156 -3.44 15.86 -2.40
C PHE A 156 -3.06 14.78 -3.43
N ILE A 157 -3.54 13.55 -3.25
CA ILE A 157 -3.35 12.47 -4.22
C ILE A 157 -3.99 12.83 -5.57
N LEU A 158 -5.25 13.30 -5.58
CA LEU A 158 -5.95 13.69 -6.81
C LEU A 158 -5.23 14.82 -7.57
N GLU A 159 -4.69 15.81 -6.84
CA GLU A 159 -3.86 16.86 -7.42
C GLU A 159 -2.59 16.29 -8.07
N CYS A 160 -1.91 15.35 -7.40
CA CYS A 160 -0.74 14.67 -7.95
C CYS A 160 -1.05 13.88 -9.23
N LEU A 161 -2.25 13.29 -9.32
CA LEU A 161 -2.69 12.57 -10.53
C LEU A 161 -2.96 13.51 -11.71
N SER A 162 -3.41 14.74 -11.42
CA SER A 162 -3.76 15.75 -12.43
C SER A 162 -2.54 16.54 -12.95
N ALA A 163 -1.44 16.54 -12.20
CA ALA A 163 -0.24 17.33 -12.47
C ALA A 163 0.74 16.72 -13.49
N GLY A 164 0.36 15.65 -14.21
CA GLY A 164 1.21 15.09 -15.27
C GLY A 164 0.55 14.04 -16.12
#